data_AF-A0A2V5ZTP3-F1
#
_entry.id   AF-A0A2V5ZTP3-F1
#
_cell.length_a   1.000
_cell.length_b   1.000
_cell.length_c   1.000
_cell.angle_alpha   90.00
_cell.angle_beta   90.00
_cell.angle_gamma   90.00
#
_symmetry.space_group_name_H-M   'P 1'
#
loop_
_entity.id
_entity.type
_entity.pdbx_description
1 polymer ?
#
loop_
_entity_poly.entity_id
_entity_poly.type
_entity_poly.pdbx_seq_one_letter_code
_entity_poly.pdbx_strand_id
1 'polypeptide(L)'
;MKLKSAVTLSILAATLQFAPTVFSQDQDRGQRGKRWEQRLANLSPEERQKLQAARQKAMQDPGVQASREKMRQAHKEFRDAMHSAMLKADPSIQPVLDKIPKRNGGAGF
;
A
#
# COMPACT_ATOMS: atom_id res chain seq x y z
N MET A 1 64.97 -0.84 17.78
CA MET A 1 65.17 -0.63 16.33
C MET A 1 63.80 -0.67 15.65
N LYS A 2 63.54 0.28 14.73
CA LYS A 2 62.34 0.37 13.89
C LYS A 2 62.47 -0.57 12.69
N LEU A 3 61.38 -1.16 12.17
CA LEU A 3 60.83 -0.87 10.82
C LEU A 3 59.58 -1.72 10.47
N LYS A 4 58.81 -1.16 9.54
CA LYS A 4 57.48 -1.51 9.02
C LYS A 4 57.56 -2.49 7.85
N SER A 5 56.52 -3.32 7.64
CA SER A 5 56.14 -3.96 6.35
C SER A 5 54.64 -4.34 6.41
N ALA A 6 53.72 -3.57 5.82
CA ALA A 6 53.22 -3.67 4.43
C ALA A 6 52.43 -4.97 4.16
N VAL A 7 51.10 -4.92 4.27
CA VAL A 7 50.18 -5.94 3.74
C VAL A 7 49.44 -5.37 2.53
N THR A 8 49.84 -5.94 1.40
CA THR A 8 49.29 -6.04 0.04
C THR A 8 47.81 -5.69 -0.22
N LEU A 9 47.63 -4.78 -1.19
CA LEU A 9 46.82 -4.86 -2.42
C LEU A 9 45.55 -5.73 -2.47
N SER A 10 44.43 -5.03 -2.61
CA SER A 10 43.37 -5.19 -3.63
C SER A 10 42.86 -6.59 -3.98
N ILE A 11 41.67 -6.91 -3.47
CA ILE A 11 40.70 -7.74 -4.20
C ILE A 11 39.55 -6.83 -4.63
N LEU A 12 39.61 -6.47 -5.91
CA LEU A 12 38.52 -5.93 -6.70
C LEU A 12 37.44 -7.02 -6.81
N ALA A 13 36.32 -6.88 -6.11
CA ALA A 13 35.20 -7.81 -6.22
C ALA A 13 33.93 -7.08 -6.66
N ALA A 14 33.55 -7.38 -7.90
CA ALA A 14 32.19 -7.49 -8.41
C ALA A 14 31.25 -6.27 -8.26
N THR A 15 31.20 -5.48 -9.32
CA THR A 15 29.96 -4.84 -9.76
C THR A 15 28.89 -5.92 -10.00
N LEU A 16 27.90 -6.04 -9.11
CA LEU A 16 26.61 -6.62 -9.48
C LEU A 16 25.48 -5.70 -9.04
N GLN A 17 24.90 -5.09 -10.05
CA GLN A 17 23.68 -4.29 -10.04
C GLN A 17 22.55 -5.08 -9.36
N PHE A 18 21.95 -4.56 -8.30
CA PHE A 18 20.58 -4.92 -7.90
C PHE A 18 19.92 -3.76 -7.15
N ALA A 19 19.57 -2.71 -7.88
CA ALA A 19 18.28 -2.05 -7.69
C ALA A 19 17.45 -2.43 -8.93
N PRO A 20 16.16 -2.79 -8.80
CA PRO A 20 15.22 -2.02 -7.98
C PRO A 20 14.32 -2.87 -7.07
N THR A 21 14.02 -2.33 -5.89
CA THR A 21 12.91 -2.73 -5.02
C THR A 21 11.54 -2.33 -5.61
N VAL A 22 11.27 -2.69 -6.87
CA VAL A 22 9.99 -2.45 -7.58
C VAL A 22 9.15 -3.73 -7.59
N PHE A 23 9.08 -4.44 -6.46
CA PHE A 23 8.20 -5.60 -6.28
C PHE A 23 7.52 -5.56 -4.91
N SER A 24 6.63 -4.60 -4.70
CA SER A 24 5.69 -4.67 -3.57
C SER A 24 4.27 -4.23 -3.92
N GLN A 25 3.98 -3.88 -5.18
CA GLN A 25 2.65 -3.42 -5.60
C GLN A 25 1.73 -4.52 -6.14
N ASP A 26 2.24 -5.72 -6.42
CA ASP A 26 1.44 -6.85 -6.92
C ASP A 26 0.90 -7.76 -5.81
N GLN A 27 1.65 -7.93 -4.71
CA GLN A 27 1.25 -8.84 -3.63
C GLN A 27 -0.04 -8.38 -2.92
N ASP A 28 -0.24 -7.07 -2.74
CA ASP A 28 -1.44 -6.53 -2.08
C ASP A 28 -2.71 -6.67 -2.94
N ARG A 29 -2.60 -6.59 -4.27
CA ARG A 29 -3.73 -6.81 -5.18
C ARG A 29 -4.12 -8.28 -5.22
N GLY A 30 -3.13 -9.18 -5.29
CA GLY A 30 -3.35 -10.62 -5.23
C GLY A 30 -4.00 -11.07 -3.90
N GLN A 31 -3.58 -10.49 -2.76
CA GLN A 31 -4.15 -10.84 -1.46
C GLN A 31 -5.61 -10.37 -1.28
N ARG A 32 -5.97 -9.17 -1.76
CA ARG A 32 -7.37 -8.71 -1.74
C ARG A 32 -8.28 -9.58 -2.61
N GLY A 33 -7.83 -9.97 -3.80
CA GLY A 33 -8.56 -10.88 -4.68
C GLY A 33 -8.83 -12.22 -4.02
N LYS A 34 -7.79 -12.85 -3.46
CA LYS A 34 -7.89 -14.14 -2.75
C LYS A 34 -8.84 -14.09 -1.55
N ARG A 35 -8.81 -13.03 -0.74
CA ARG A 35 -9.71 -12.89 0.43
C ARG A 35 -11.17 -12.71 0.01
N TRP A 36 -11.41 -12.04 -1.11
CA TRP A 36 -12.75 -11.91 -1.68
C TRP A 36 -13.24 -13.24 -2.26
N GLU A 37 -12.39 -13.97 -2.99
CA GLU A 37 -12.70 -15.31 -3.50
C GLU A 37 -13.05 -16.29 -2.38
N GLN A 38 -12.32 -16.25 -1.27
CA GLN A 38 -12.63 -17.07 -0.07
C GLN A 38 -14.01 -16.75 0.51
N ARG A 39 -14.41 -15.48 0.54
CA ARG A 39 -15.74 -15.07 1.05
C ARG A 39 -16.88 -15.56 0.17
N LEU A 40 -16.62 -15.79 -1.12
CA LEU A 40 -17.59 -16.28 -2.09
C LEU A 40 -17.42 -17.78 -2.39
N ALA A 41 -16.53 -18.48 -1.66
CA ALA A 41 -16.16 -19.86 -1.97
C ALA A 41 -17.37 -20.81 -2.01
N ASN A 42 -18.38 -20.56 -1.17
CA ASN A 42 -19.60 -21.36 -1.07
C ASN A 42 -20.65 -21.06 -2.14
N LEU A 43 -20.45 -20.03 -2.97
CA LEU A 43 -21.37 -19.65 -4.05
C LEU A 43 -20.99 -20.33 -5.36
N SER A 44 -22.00 -20.76 -6.12
CA SER A 44 -21.84 -21.21 -7.50
C SER A 44 -21.33 -20.07 -8.40
N PRO A 45 -20.73 -20.37 -9.57
CA PRO A 45 -20.34 -19.33 -10.53
C PRO A 45 -21.49 -18.39 -10.92
N GLU A 46 -22.69 -18.94 -11.10
CA GLU A 46 -23.90 -18.19 -11.49
C GLU A 46 -24.36 -17.27 -10.35
N GLU A 47 -24.33 -17.75 -9.10
CA GLU A 47 -24.66 -16.95 -7.92
C GLU A 47 -23.68 -15.79 -7.73
N ARG A 48 -22.39 -16.02 -7.97
CA ARG A 48 -21.35 -14.98 -7.93
C ARG A 48 -21.60 -13.91 -8.98
N GLN A 49 -21.92 -14.30 -10.22
CA GLN A 49 -22.26 -13.35 -11.28
C GLN A 49 -23.50 -12.53 -10.93
N LYS A 50 -24.55 -13.18 -10.42
CA LYS A 50 -25.78 -12.49 -9.99
C LYS A 50 -25.51 -11.48 -8.89
N LEU A 51 -24.72 -11.86 -7.88
CA LEU A 51 -24.32 -10.97 -6.79
C LEU A 51 -23.48 -9.79 -7.30
N GLN A 52 -22.52 -10.03 -8.18
CA GLN A 52 -21.68 -8.97 -8.75
C GLN A 52 -22.51 -7.96 -9.54
N ALA A 53 -23.43 -8.44 -10.38
CA ALA A 53 -24.34 -7.58 -11.15
C ALA A 53 -25.26 -6.76 -10.22
N ALA A 54 -25.83 -7.38 -9.18
CA ALA A 54 -26.66 -6.67 -8.20
C ALA A 54 -25.86 -5.60 -7.46
N ARG A 55 -24.63 -5.91 -7.03
CA ARG A 55 -23.72 -4.95 -6.39
C ARG A 55 -23.39 -3.78 -7.32
N GLN A 56 -23.10 -4.05 -8.59
CA GLN A 56 -22.78 -2.99 -9.55
C GLN A 56 -23.95 -2.03 -9.76
N LYS A 57 -25.18 -2.55 -9.83
CA LYS A 57 -26.39 -1.73 -9.89
C LYS A 57 -26.58 -0.92 -8.61
N ALA A 58 -26.41 -1.53 -7.44
CA ALA A 58 -26.50 -0.82 -6.16
C ALA A 58 -25.48 0.32 -6.02
N MET A 59 -24.29 0.19 -6.61
CA MET A 59 -23.29 1.28 -6.62
C MET A 59 -23.69 2.48 -7.48
N GLN A 60 -24.68 2.35 -8.36
CA GLN A 60 -25.22 3.45 -9.16
C GLN A 60 -26.29 4.24 -8.40
N ASP A 61 -26.77 3.73 -7.27
CA ASP A 61 -27.73 4.44 -6.43
C ASP A 61 -27.12 5.73 -5.86
N PRO A 62 -27.81 6.89 -5.97
CA PRO A 62 -27.27 8.17 -5.54
C PRO A 62 -27.04 8.24 -4.02
N GLY A 63 -27.84 7.54 -3.21
CA GLY A 63 -27.65 7.47 -1.76
C GLY A 63 -26.39 6.69 -1.38
N VAL A 64 -26.10 5.61 -2.12
CA VAL A 64 -24.86 4.84 -1.97
C VAL A 64 -23.65 5.67 -2.40
N GLN A 65 -23.74 6.40 -3.51
CA GLN A 65 -22.66 7.29 -3.97
C GLN A 65 -22.38 8.42 -2.98
N ALA A 66 -23.41 9.07 -2.45
CA ALA A 66 -23.28 10.10 -1.43
C ALA A 66 -22.62 9.54 -0.16
N SER A 67 -23.00 8.33 0.25
CA SER A 67 -22.39 7.65 1.40
C SER A 67 -20.92 7.30 1.15
N ARG A 68 -20.58 6.85 -0.07
CA ARG A 68 -19.19 6.58 -0.48
C ARG A 68 -18.33 7.84 -0.43
N GLU A 69 -18.87 8.98 -0.86
CA GLU A 69 -18.17 10.26 -0.82
C GLU A 69 -17.95 10.73 0.63
N LYS A 70 -18.97 10.65 1.49
CA LYS A 70 -18.83 10.95 2.92
C LYS A 70 -17.75 10.08 3.59
N MET A 71 -17.75 8.78 3.29
CA MET A 71 -16.73 7.86 3.79
C MET A 71 -15.33 8.25 3.30
N ARG A 72 -15.19 8.63 2.03
CA ARG A 72 -13.91 9.08 1.45
C ARG A 72 -13.40 10.32 2.17
N GLN A 73 -14.28 11.29 2.41
CA GLN A 73 -13.94 12.53 3.10
C GLN A 73 -13.54 12.27 4.56
N ALA A 74 -14.34 11.51 5.32
CA ALA A 74 -14.03 11.16 6.70
C ALA A 74 -12.70 10.39 6.84
N HIS A 75 -12.38 9.49 5.90
CA HIS A 75 -11.11 8.79 5.90
C HIS A 75 -9.94 9.73 5.61
N LYS A 76 -10.11 10.72 4.72
CA LYS A 76 -9.09 11.75 4.50
C LYS A 76 -8.84 12.56 5.77
N GLU A 77 -9.90 13.01 6.44
CA GLU A 77 -9.80 13.76 7.69
C GLU A 77 -9.10 12.96 8.79
N PHE A 78 -9.44 11.69 8.95
CA PHE A 78 -8.75 10.80 9.89
C PHE A 78 -7.26 10.68 9.58
N ARG A 79 -6.89 10.51 8.30
CA ARG A 79 -5.49 10.40 7.87
C ARG A 79 -4.71 11.66 8.18
N ASP A 80 -5.28 12.82 7.90
CA ASP A 80 -4.65 14.12 8.14
C ASP A 80 -4.46 14.33 9.65
N ALA A 81 -5.49 14.05 10.46
CA ALA A 81 -5.42 14.14 11.92
C ALA A 81 -4.34 13.21 12.51
N MET A 82 -4.27 11.95 12.03
CA MET A 82 -3.24 11.00 12.44
C MET A 82 -1.85 11.48 12.05
N HIS A 83 -1.67 11.98 10.83
CA HIS A 83 -0.37 12.51 10.38
C HIS A 83 0.10 13.66 11.27
N SER A 84 -0.78 14.61 11.58
CA SER A 84 -0.48 15.71 12.50
C SER A 84 -0.17 15.22 13.91
N ALA A 85 -0.93 14.24 14.42
CA ALA A 85 -0.70 13.66 15.74
C ALA A 85 0.66 12.94 15.84
N MET A 86 1.04 12.22 14.78
CA MET A 86 2.35 11.56 14.70
C MET A 86 3.50 12.56 14.76
N LEU A 87 3.44 13.64 13.99
CA LEU A 87 4.48 14.69 14.00
C LEU A 87 4.55 15.44 15.33
N LYS A 88 3.39 15.63 15.98
CA LYS A 88 3.35 16.22 17.32
C LYS A 88 3.97 15.29 18.36
N ALA A 89 3.79 13.98 18.23
CA ALA A 89 4.36 13.00 19.14
C ALA A 89 5.88 12.83 18.94
N ASP A 90 6.35 12.79 17.71
CA ASP A 90 7.76 12.70 17.37
C ASP A 90 8.07 13.48 16.08
N PRO A 91 8.67 14.67 16.18
CA PRO A 91 9.06 15.46 15.00
C PRO A 91 10.14 14.80 14.12
N SER A 92 10.94 13.86 14.66
CA SER A 92 12.05 13.24 13.94
C SER A 92 11.61 12.29 12.84
N ILE A 93 10.34 11.89 12.82
CA ILE A 93 9.78 10.98 11.81
C ILE A 93 9.38 11.68 10.51
N GLN A 94 9.39 13.02 10.45
CA GLN A 94 9.08 13.79 9.24
C GLN A 94 9.78 13.25 7.96
N PRO A 95 11.10 13.02 7.94
CA PRO A 95 11.79 12.46 6.76
C PRO A 95 11.34 11.04 6.39
N VAL A 96 10.76 10.28 7.33
CA VAL A 96 10.15 8.98 7.04
C VAL A 96 8.80 9.17 6.37
N LEU A 97 7.97 10.09 6.90
CA LEU A 97 6.65 10.40 6.34
C LEU A 97 6.73 11.01 4.94
N ASP A 98 7.75 11.83 4.67
CA ASP A 98 7.99 12.43 3.34
C ASP A 98 8.31 11.40 2.25
N LYS A 99 8.86 10.24 2.63
CA LYS A 99 9.13 9.12 1.71
C LYS A 99 7.88 8.30 1.38
N ILE A 100 6.80 8.46 2.13
CA ILE A 100 5.55 7.74 1.89
C ILE A 100 4.78 8.47 0.78
N PRO A 101 4.53 7.83 -0.36
CA PRO A 101 3.76 8.46 -1.42
C PRO A 101 2.35 8.79 -0.93
N LYS A 102 1.93 10.04 -1.14
CA LYS A 102 0.55 10.44 -0.88
C LYS A 102 -0.36 9.58 -1.75
N ARG A 103 -1.18 8.74 -1.10
CA ARG A 103 -2.15 7.90 -1.82
C ARG A 103 -3.25 8.80 -2.35
N ASN A 104 -3.11 9.23 -3.61
CA ASN A 104 -4.11 10.05 -4.28
C ASN A 104 -5.45 9.29 -4.35
N GLY A 105 -6.40 9.66 -3.48
CA GLY A 105 -7.84 9.44 -3.63
C GLY A 105 -8.39 8.01 -3.74
N GLY A 106 -7.56 6.97 -3.65
CA GLY A 106 -7.99 5.59 -3.86
C GLY A 106 -8.92 5.08 -2.75
N ALA A 107 -10.23 5.18 -2.96
CA ALA A 107 -11.27 4.44 -2.27
C ALA A 107 -11.13 2.93 -2.54
N GLY A 108 -10.10 2.32 -1.95
CA GLY A 108 -10.15 0.92 -1.55
C GLY A 108 -10.40 0.94 -0.06
N PHE A 109 -11.62 0.72 0.43
CA PHE A 109 -12.75 -0.06 -0.11
C PHE A 109 -13.91 0.81 -0.62
#